data_AF-A0A257HGR1-F1
#
_entry.id   AF-A0A257HGR1-F1
#
_cell.length_a   1.000
_cell.length_b   1.000
_cell.length_c   1.000
_cell.angle_alpha   90.00
_cell.angle_beta   90.00
_cell.angle_gamma   90.00
#
_symmetry.space_group_name_H-M   'P 1'
#
loop_
_entity.id
_entity.type
_entity.pdbx_description
1 polymer ?
#
loop_
_entity_poly.entity_id
_entity_poly.type
_entity_poly.pdbx_seq_one_letter_code
_entity_poly.pdbx_strand_id
1 'polypeptide(L)'
;MQNISTMTTEASARRNRKPTRPHATMPQTVLDDILLWLDHAERHLADPASPRANPNLLCALWGPFAKLEPGTDPATGKPCILLNTHTPKREDRAVPETMIAVVQLSLAYGGHLTTNDSGNGFGYLKFGPGRIGITLLRLMLNAGPDEIARQGTLPGGRKAHRSLDPRQYALTTSEGDTQGDTPKRRPVRGRQDLLAMCRETYRKYQHLSTAPKLTEEEYLSLIERALALHDAIHELGSDRGEG
;
A
#
# COMPACT_ATOMS: atom_id res chain seq x y z
N MET A 1 2.46 -33.90 56.77
CA MET A 1 1.62 -32.93 56.03
C MET A 1 2.46 -32.35 54.92
N GLN A 2 1.96 -32.42 53.68
CA GLN A 2 2.72 -32.29 52.44
C GLN A 2 3.08 -30.84 52.12
N ASN A 3 4.37 -30.60 51.81
CA ASN A 3 4.86 -29.37 51.18
C ASN A 3 4.57 -29.43 49.69
N ILE A 4 3.60 -28.65 49.22
CA ILE A 4 3.33 -28.46 47.80
C ILE A 4 4.31 -27.39 47.28
N SER A 5 5.35 -27.89 46.63
CA SER A 5 6.36 -27.11 45.90
C SER A 5 5.70 -26.39 44.73
N THR A 6 5.71 -25.06 44.77
CA THR A 6 5.26 -24.13 43.73
C THR A 6 6.21 -24.17 42.52
N MET A 7 6.18 -25.28 41.77
CA MET A 7 6.68 -25.32 40.40
C MET A 7 5.57 -24.92 39.44
N THR A 8 5.35 -23.62 39.23
CA THR A 8 4.40 -23.16 38.17
C THR A 8 4.59 -21.70 37.79
N THR A 9 5.82 -21.26 37.45
CA THR A 9 6.02 -19.89 36.92
C THR A 9 6.86 -19.77 35.65
N GLU A 10 7.50 -20.83 35.15
CA GLU A 10 8.30 -20.72 33.91
C GLU A 10 7.62 -21.29 32.65
N ALA A 11 6.57 -22.12 32.79
CA ALA A 11 5.94 -22.78 31.65
C ALA A 11 4.91 -21.90 30.89
N SER A 12 4.42 -20.81 31.49
CA SER A 12 3.40 -19.93 30.89
C SER A 12 3.97 -18.76 30.07
N ALA A 13 5.27 -18.47 30.16
CA ALA A 13 5.89 -17.37 29.39
C ALA A 13 6.40 -17.78 28.00
N ARG A 14 6.34 -19.07 27.64
CA ARG A 14 6.87 -19.61 26.37
C ARG A 14 5.83 -19.86 25.28
N ARG A 15 4.54 -19.65 25.54
CA ARG A 15 3.48 -19.74 24.51
C ARG A 15 3.17 -18.33 23.99
N ASN A 16 3.35 -18.13 22.68
CA ASN A 16 3.05 -16.91 21.88
C ASN A 16 4.21 -16.00 21.46
N ARG A 17 5.47 -16.44 21.50
CA ARG A 17 6.41 -15.89 20.52
C ARG A 17 6.16 -16.59 19.19
N LYS A 18 5.17 -16.09 18.43
CA LYS A 18 5.15 -16.33 16.98
C LYS A 18 6.57 -16.02 16.50
N PRO A 19 7.20 -16.88 15.67
CA PRO A 19 8.44 -16.49 15.03
C PRO A 19 8.17 -15.16 14.35
N THR A 20 8.81 -14.09 14.82
CA THR A 20 8.96 -12.86 14.08
C THR A 20 9.62 -13.31 12.80
N ARG A 21 8.80 -13.49 11.74
CA ARG A 21 9.34 -13.74 10.41
C ARG A 21 10.43 -12.70 10.22
N PRO A 22 11.65 -13.09 9.78
CA PRO A 22 12.62 -12.09 9.36
C PRO A 22 11.86 -11.16 8.44
N HIS A 23 11.78 -9.88 8.79
CA HIS A 23 11.18 -8.88 7.94
C HIS A 23 11.93 -9.03 6.62
N ALA A 24 11.27 -9.51 5.56
CA ALA A 24 11.93 -9.68 4.29
C ALA A 24 12.46 -8.31 3.89
N THR A 25 13.78 -8.17 3.87
CA THR A 25 14.46 -6.91 3.63
C THR A 25 14.48 -6.65 2.13
N MET A 26 14.35 -5.39 1.74
CA MET A 26 14.47 -5.00 0.34
C MET A 26 15.92 -5.18 -0.12
N PRO A 27 16.19 -5.96 -1.19
CA PRO A 27 17.51 -6.01 -1.79
C PRO A 27 17.90 -4.64 -2.38
N GLN A 28 19.20 -4.29 -2.38
CA GLN A 28 19.69 -3.03 -2.98
C GLN A 28 19.25 -2.86 -4.43
N THR A 29 19.34 -3.93 -5.23
CA THR A 29 18.93 -3.92 -6.64
C THR A 29 17.47 -3.51 -6.83
N VAL A 30 16.60 -3.88 -5.90
CA VAL A 30 15.18 -3.48 -5.95
C VAL A 30 15.02 -1.99 -5.69
N LEU A 31 15.77 -1.43 -4.74
CA LEU A 31 15.75 0.01 -4.52
C LEU A 31 16.28 0.75 -5.76
N ASP A 32 17.40 0.28 -6.33
CA ASP A 32 18.01 0.89 -7.51
C ASP A 32 17.03 0.87 -8.71
N ASP A 33 16.31 -0.24 -8.91
CA ASP A 33 15.30 -0.37 -9.95
C ASP A 33 14.11 0.59 -9.72
N ILE A 34 13.65 0.75 -8.47
CA ILE A 34 12.59 1.71 -8.11
C ILE A 34 13.05 3.15 -8.37
N LEU A 35 14.29 3.50 -8.00
CA LEU A 35 14.85 4.83 -8.23
C LEU A 35 14.96 5.12 -9.73
N LEU A 36 15.47 4.18 -10.51
CA LEU A 36 15.55 4.29 -11.96
C LEU A 36 14.17 4.45 -12.59
N TRP A 37 13.19 3.68 -12.10
CA TRP A 37 11.80 3.80 -12.56
C TRP A 37 11.22 5.18 -12.24
N LEU A 38 11.40 5.70 -11.01
CA LEU A 38 10.94 7.03 -10.60
C LEU A 38 11.54 8.12 -11.49
N ASP A 39 12.85 8.10 -11.69
CA ASP A 39 13.56 9.10 -12.50
C ASP A 39 13.11 9.06 -13.97
N HIS A 40 12.80 7.88 -14.52
CA HIS A 40 12.28 7.74 -15.87
C HIS A 40 10.84 8.26 -15.96
N ALA A 41 10.01 7.95 -14.95
CA ALA A 41 8.61 8.33 -14.94
C ALA A 41 8.44 9.85 -14.77
N GLU A 42 9.22 10.47 -13.90
CA GLU A 42 9.26 11.92 -13.71
C GLU A 42 9.76 12.64 -14.99
N ARG A 43 10.81 12.11 -15.64
CA ARG A 43 11.27 12.64 -16.93
C ARG A 43 10.21 12.54 -18.02
N HIS A 44 9.54 11.40 -18.15
CA HIS A 44 8.47 11.23 -19.13
C HIS A 44 7.25 12.12 -18.83
N LEU A 45 6.95 12.38 -17.55
CA LEU A 45 5.89 13.30 -17.16
C LEU A 45 6.23 14.74 -17.55
N ALA A 46 7.48 15.17 -17.34
CA ALA A 46 7.93 16.51 -17.72
C ALA A 46 8.11 16.69 -19.24
N ASP A 47 8.53 15.63 -19.93
CA ASP A 47 8.74 15.59 -21.37
C ASP A 47 8.17 14.28 -21.95
N PRO A 48 6.95 14.31 -22.53
CA PRO A 48 6.34 13.12 -23.12
C PRO A 48 7.13 12.50 -24.29
N ALA A 49 8.10 13.20 -24.87
CA ALA A 49 8.99 12.64 -25.89
C ALA A 49 10.08 11.74 -25.28
N SER A 50 10.38 11.89 -23.99
CA SER A 50 11.28 11.01 -23.26
C SER A 50 10.69 9.58 -23.16
N PRO A 51 11.51 8.52 -23.12
CA PRO A 51 11.01 7.15 -22.99
C PRO A 51 10.19 6.94 -21.71
N ARG A 52 9.11 6.15 -21.80
CA ARG A 52 8.35 5.71 -20.62
C ARG A 52 9.20 4.87 -19.68
N ALA A 53 8.92 4.99 -18.39
CA ALA A 53 9.50 4.10 -17.38
C ALA A 53 9.15 2.64 -17.67
N ASN A 54 10.13 1.74 -17.52
CA ASN A 54 9.94 0.32 -17.77
C ASN A 54 9.26 -0.34 -16.55
N PRO A 55 8.01 -0.82 -16.65
CA PRO A 55 7.29 -1.39 -15.50
C PRO A 55 7.96 -2.64 -14.91
N ASN A 56 8.83 -3.33 -15.65
CA ASN A 56 9.58 -4.48 -15.14
C ASN A 56 10.50 -4.11 -13.96
N LEU A 57 10.95 -2.86 -13.88
CA LEU A 57 11.75 -2.35 -12.76
C LEU A 57 10.97 -2.39 -11.43
N LEU A 58 9.65 -2.40 -11.48
CA LEU A 58 8.80 -2.55 -10.29
C LEU A 58 8.36 -4.00 -10.02
N CYS A 59 8.83 -4.98 -10.79
CA CYS A 59 8.33 -6.36 -10.72
C CYS A 59 9.25 -7.33 -9.97
N ALA A 60 10.23 -6.82 -9.22
CA ALA A 60 11.09 -7.66 -8.39
C ALA A 60 10.26 -8.41 -7.32
N LEU A 61 10.38 -9.73 -7.29
CA LEU A 61 9.68 -10.57 -6.32
C LEU A 61 10.44 -10.59 -4.99
N TRP A 62 10.06 -9.71 -4.07
CA TRP A 62 10.52 -9.71 -2.67
C TRP A 62 9.36 -9.40 -1.71
N GLY A 63 9.49 -9.68 -0.42
CA GLY A 63 8.42 -9.38 0.54
C GLY A 63 7.21 -10.34 0.43
N PRO A 64 5.95 -9.85 0.52
CA PRO A 64 4.75 -10.68 0.60
C PRO A 64 4.15 -11.07 -0.77
N PHE A 65 4.83 -10.76 -1.88
CA PHE A 65 4.31 -10.95 -3.22
C PHE A 65 4.52 -12.39 -3.72
N ALA A 66 3.43 -13.02 -4.17
CA ALA A 66 3.51 -14.25 -4.96
C ALA A 66 3.71 -13.95 -6.46
N LYS A 67 3.29 -12.76 -6.90
CA LYS A 67 3.36 -12.32 -8.29
C LYS A 67 3.40 -10.79 -8.36
N LEU A 68 4.29 -10.27 -9.21
CA LEU A 68 4.32 -8.90 -9.71
C LEU A 68 4.75 -8.99 -11.18
N GLU A 69 3.86 -8.65 -12.10
CA GLU A 69 4.14 -8.72 -13.54
C GLU A 69 3.53 -7.50 -14.24
N PRO A 70 4.20 -6.93 -15.25
CA PRO A 70 3.56 -5.93 -16.09
C PRO A 70 2.35 -6.54 -16.79
N GLY A 71 1.28 -5.78 -16.89
CA GLY A 71 0.08 -6.23 -17.57
C GLY A 71 -0.79 -5.07 -18.03
N THR A 72 -1.98 -5.42 -18.45
CA THR A 72 -3.01 -4.46 -18.83
C THR A 72 -4.20 -4.65 -17.92
N ASP A 73 -4.72 -3.55 -17.38
CA ASP A 73 -5.92 -3.58 -16.56
C ASP A 73 -7.10 -4.03 -17.44
N PRO A 74 -7.75 -5.17 -17.14
CA PRO A 74 -8.83 -5.70 -17.96
C PRO A 74 -10.06 -4.79 -18.01
N ALA A 75 -10.19 -3.86 -17.07
CA ALA A 75 -11.34 -2.97 -17.00
C ALA A 75 -11.12 -1.62 -17.71
N THR A 76 -9.87 -1.18 -17.87
CA THR A 76 -9.56 0.12 -18.49
C THR A 76 -8.68 0.04 -19.73
N GLY A 77 -8.06 -1.11 -20.01
CA GLY A 77 -7.08 -1.26 -21.08
C GLY A 77 -5.76 -0.53 -20.84
N LYS A 78 -5.55 0.06 -19.66
CA LYS A 78 -4.31 0.80 -19.35
C LYS A 78 -3.21 -0.11 -18.81
N PRO A 79 -1.93 0.27 -19.01
CA PRO A 79 -0.81 -0.38 -18.35
C PRO A 79 -0.98 -0.41 -16.83
N CYS A 80 -0.61 -1.53 -16.21
CA CYS A 80 -0.63 -1.74 -14.77
C CYS A 80 0.39 -2.81 -14.36
N ILE A 81 0.52 -3.02 -13.06
CA ILE A 81 1.17 -4.21 -12.52
C ILE A 81 0.08 -5.16 -11.99
N LEU A 82 0.13 -6.42 -12.43
CA LEU A 82 -0.66 -7.50 -11.89
C LEU A 82 -0.01 -8.00 -10.60
N LEU A 83 -0.67 -7.73 -9.48
CA LEU A 83 -0.20 -8.08 -8.15
C LEU A 83 -0.98 -9.28 -7.60
N ASN A 84 -0.23 -10.26 -7.08
CA ASN A 84 -0.74 -11.33 -6.24
C ASN A 84 0.10 -11.45 -4.96
N THR A 85 -0.55 -11.71 -3.82
CA THR A 85 0.12 -11.97 -2.54
C THR A 85 0.13 -13.48 -2.28
N HIS A 86 0.92 -14.02 -1.35
CA HIS A 86 0.97 -15.48 -1.05
C HIS A 86 -0.33 -16.11 -0.48
N THR A 87 -1.50 -15.61 -0.87
CA THR A 87 -2.81 -16.17 -0.56
C THR A 87 -3.35 -16.87 -1.82
N PRO A 88 -3.05 -18.17 -2.04
CA PRO A 88 -3.17 -18.88 -3.33
C PRO A 88 -4.60 -19.03 -3.89
N LYS A 89 -5.62 -18.53 -3.19
CA LYS A 89 -7.04 -18.58 -3.63
C LYS A 89 -7.52 -17.27 -4.28
N ARG A 90 -6.61 -16.33 -4.55
CA ARG A 90 -6.99 -14.97 -4.96
C ARG A 90 -6.45 -14.66 -6.34
N GLU A 91 -7.32 -14.09 -7.18
CA GLU A 91 -6.98 -13.64 -8.52
C GLU A 91 -6.24 -12.30 -8.49
N ASP A 92 -5.47 -12.05 -9.56
CA ASP A 92 -4.59 -10.89 -9.66
C ASP A 92 -5.35 -9.56 -9.54
N ARG A 93 -4.66 -8.56 -8.99
CA ARG A 93 -5.12 -7.17 -8.90
C ARG A 93 -4.32 -6.33 -9.88
N ALA A 94 -5.00 -5.57 -10.73
CA ALA A 94 -4.36 -4.58 -11.58
C ALA A 94 -4.12 -3.31 -10.77
N VAL A 95 -2.87 -3.00 -10.47
CA VAL A 95 -2.45 -1.87 -9.62
C VAL A 95 -1.68 -0.84 -10.45
N PRO A 96 -1.94 0.47 -10.31
CA PRO A 96 -1.10 1.49 -10.95
C PRO A 96 0.36 1.35 -10.54
N GLU A 97 1.28 1.57 -11.49
CA GLU A 97 2.72 1.43 -11.27
C GLU A 97 3.23 2.32 -10.12
N THR A 98 2.79 3.58 -10.07
CA THR A 98 3.11 4.53 -8.99
C THR A 98 2.74 3.98 -7.61
N MET A 99 1.64 3.25 -7.51
CA MET A 99 1.21 2.65 -6.23
C MET A 99 2.00 1.41 -5.88
N ILE A 100 2.50 0.65 -6.86
CA ILE A 100 3.46 -0.41 -6.58
C ILE A 100 4.76 0.17 -6.04
N ALA A 101 5.26 1.29 -6.57
CA ALA A 101 6.43 1.97 -6.00
C ALA A 101 6.18 2.38 -4.53
N VAL A 102 5.04 3.01 -4.22
CA VAL A 102 4.65 3.33 -2.82
C VAL A 102 4.61 2.08 -1.94
N VAL A 103 4.00 0.99 -2.43
CA VAL A 103 3.93 -0.27 -1.69
C VAL A 103 5.33 -0.78 -1.37
N GLN A 104 6.17 -0.94 -2.39
CA GLN A 104 7.50 -1.51 -2.22
C GLN A 104 8.36 -0.67 -1.28
N LEU A 105 8.39 0.65 -1.46
CA LEU A 105 9.09 1.55 -0.55
C LEU A 105 8.58 1.39 0.89
N SER A 106 7.26 1.38 1.11
CA SER A 106 6.70 1.22 2.45
C SER A 106 7.11 -0.10 3.14
N LEU A 107 7.35 -1.15 2.38
CA LEU A 107 7.76 -2.47 2.89
C LEU A 107 9.25 -2.50 3.29
N ALA A 108 10.09 -1.59 2.78
CA ALA A 108 11.55 -1.65 2.91
C ALA A 108 12.04 -1.66 4.37
N TYR A 109 11.32 -0.97 5.26
CA TYR A 109 11.63 -0.88 6.68
C TYR A 109 10.51 -1.43 7.57
N GLY A 110 9.84 -2.50 7.12
CA GLY A 110 8.91 -3.25 7.97
C GLY A 110 7.45 -2.78 7.89
N GLY A 111 7.08 -2.07 6.82
CA GLY A 111 5.68 -1.97 6.43
C GLY A 111 5.06 -3.34 6.17
N HIS A 112 3.73 -3.37 6.09
CA HIS A 112 2.98 -4.60 5.88
C HIS A 112 1.92 -4.38 4.82
N LEU A 113 1.77 -5.36 3.93
CA LEU A 113 0.68 -5.42 2.96
C LEU A 113 -0.19 -6.63 3.27
N THR A 114 -1.49 -6.40 3.41
CA THR A 114 -2.47 -7.49 3.52
C THR A 114 -3.56 -7.33 2.48
N THR A 115 -3.97 -8.45 1.89
CA THR A 115 -5.18 -8.50 1.08
C THR A 115 -6.36 -8.79 2.01
N ASN A 116 -7.35 -7.91 2.06
CA ASN A 116 -8.69 -8.33 2.43
C ASN A 116 -9.31 -8.91 1.15
N ASP A 117 -10.02 -10.03 1.19
CA ASP A 117 -10.84 -10.51 0.06
C ASP A 117 -12.00 -11.29 0.64
N SER A 118 -13.20 -10.76 0.44
CA SER A 118 -14.46 -11.27 0.98
C SER A 118 -15.10 -12.32 0.07
N GLY A 119 -14.48 -12.69 -1.06
CA GLY A 119 -15.01 -13.70 -1.99
C GLY A 119 -16.19 -13.23 -2.86
N ASN A 120 -16.93 -12.19 -2.45
CA ASN A 120 -18.09 -11.64 -3.18
C ASN A 120 -17.80 -10.32 -3.93
N GLY A 121 -16.52 -9.96 -4.09
CA GLY A 121 -16.12 -8.67 -4.64
C GLY A 121 -15.65 -7.66 -3.58
N PHE A 122 -14.80 -6.77 -4.07
CA PHE A 122 -13.82 -5.93 -3.39
C PHE A 122 -13.18 -6.46 -2.10
N GLY A 123 -12.12 -7.24 -2.33
CA GLY A 123 -10.99 -7.32 -1.45
C GLY A 123 -9.92 -6.27 -1.71
N TYR A 124 -9.72 -5.32 -0.78
CA TYR A 124 -8.76 -4.22 -0.89
C TYR A 124 -7.39 -4.54 -0.28
N LEU A 125 -6.35 -3.89 -0.80
CA LEU A 125 -5.01 -3.87 -0.21
C LEU A 125 -5.00 -2.92 1.00
N LYS A 126 -4.51 -3.41 2.14
CA LYS A 126 -4.31 -2.64 3.37
C LYS A 126 -2.82 -2.53 3.70
N PHE A 127 -2.43 -1.32 4.09
CA PHE A 127 -1.12 -1.01 4.65
C PHE A 127 -1.16 -1.02 6.16
N GLY A 128 -0.24 -1.76 6.78
CA GLY A 128 -0.12 -1.89 8.22
C GLY A 128 -1.07 -2.94 8.83
N PRO A 129 -0.91 -3.23 10.14
CA PRO A 129 -1.66 -4.27 10.82
C PRO A 129 -3.09 -3.86 11.26
N GLY A 130 -3.98 -4.83 11.38
CA GLY A 130 -5.23 -4.72 12.16
C GLY A 130 -6.38 -3.95 11.48
N ARG A 131 -7.27 -3.37 12.31
CA ARG A 131 -8.46 -2.60 11.87
C ARG A 131 -8.12 -1.18 11.40
N ILE A 132 -6.91 -0.70 11.68
CA ILE A 132 -6.41 0.65 11.38
C ILE A 132 -5.68 0.68 10.02
N GLY A 133 -5.57 -0.46 9.34
CA GLY A 133 -4.85 -0.52 8.06
C GLY A 133 -5.38 0.47 7.04
N ILE A 134 -4.48 1.28 6.46
CA ILE A 134 -4.82 2.30 5.47
C ILE A 134 -5.09 1.57 4.16
N THR A 135 -6.23 1.82 3.53
CA THR A 135 -6.57 1.14 2.28
C THR A 135 -5.82 1.79 1.13
N LEU A 136 -5.30 0.98 0.19
CA LEU A 136 -4.61 1.51 -0.99
C LEU A 136 -5.51 2.44 -1.81
N LEU A 137 -6.81 2.15 -1.87
CA LEU A 137 -7.81 3.04 -2.47
C LEU A 137 -7.77 4.46 -1.90
N ARG A 138 -7.61 4.58 -0.58
CA ARG A 138 -7.56 5.87 0.09
C ARG A 138 -6.31 6.66 -0.31
N LEU A 139 -5.19 5.96 -0.47
CA LEU A 139 -3.93 6.56 -0.89
C LEU A 139 -4.00 7.02 -2.34
N MET A 140 -4.52 6.16 -3.23
CA MET A 140 -4.67 6.46 -4.65
C MET A 140 -5.50 7.73 -4.85
N LEU A 141 -6.71 7.77 -4.31
CA LEU A 141 -7.62 8.91 -4.49
C LEU A 141 -7.27 10.14 -3.66
N ASN A 142 -6.19 10.09 -2.88
CA ASN A 142 -5.86 11.13 -1.90
C ASN A 142 -7.07 11.51 -1.01
N ALA A 143 -7.75 10.49 -0.46
CA ALA A 143 -8.99 10.72 0.26
C ALA A 143 -8.73 11.37 1.63
N GLY A 144 -9.41 12.48 1.87
CA GLY A 144 -9.44 13.23 3.10
C GLY A 144 -10.15 12.49 4.24
N PRO A 145 -10.06 13.01 5.47
CA PRO A 145 -10.43 12.32 6.71
C PRO A 145 -11.87 11.77 6.72
N ASP A 146 -12.80 12.50 6.12
CA ASP A 146 -14.24 12.18 6.09
C ASP A 146 -14.73 11.65 4.74
N GLU A 147 -13.81 11.38 3.80
CA GLU A 147 -14.13 10.83 2.49
C GLU A 147 -14.09 9.30 2.49
N ILE A 148 -14.92 8.67 1.67
CA ILE A 148 -14.96 7.22 1.43
C ILE A 148 -14.74 6.98 -0.06
N ALA A 149 -13.71 6.19 -0.38
CA ALA A 149 -13.47 5.70 -1.74
C ALA A 149 -14.49 4.60 -2.09
N ARG A 150 -15.40 4.89 -3.02
CA ARG A 150 -16.39 3.93 -3.54
C ARG A 150 -16.08 3.57 -4.98
N GLN A 151 -16.16 2.28 -5.28
CA GLN A 151 -16.04 1.80 -6.65
C GLN A 151 -17.27 2.20 -7.47
N GLY A 152 -17.04 2.88 -8.58
CA GLY A 152 -18.04 3.18 -9.59
C GLY A 152 -18.53 1.94 -10.32
N THR A 153 -19.60 2.11 -11.09
CA THR A 153 -20.22 1.04 -11.88
C THR A 153 -19.75 1.16 -13.34
N LEU A 154 -19.24 0.08 -13.93
CA LEU A 154 -18.90 0.04 -15.35
C LEU A 154 -20.17 0.03 -16.22
N PRO A 155 -20.07 0.40 -17.51
CA PRO A 155 -21.13 0.15 -18.49
C PRO A 155 -21.57 -1.33 -18.44
N GLY A 156 -22.88 -1.58 -18.31
CA GLY A 156 -23.43 -2.93 -18.12
C GLY A 156 -23.63 -3.36 -16.65
N GLY A 157 -23.54 -2.44 -15.69
CA GLY A 157 -23.91 -2.68 -14.29
C GLY A 157 -22.90 -3.50 -13.47
N ARG A 158 -21.79 -3.91 -14.09
CA ARG A 158 -20.73 -4.69 -13.44
C ARG A 158 -19.75 -3.75 -12.74
N LYS A 159 -19.21 -4.17 -11.59
CA LYS A 159 -18.14 -3.46 -10.90
C LYS A 159 -16.78 -4.08 -11.26
N ALA A 160 -15.79 -3.26 -11.49
CA ALA A 160 -14.44 -3.67 -11.87
C ALA A 160 -13.61 -4.16 -10.66
N HIS A 161 -14.07 -5.18 -9.94
CA HIS A 161 -13.58 -5.52 -8.58
C HIS A 161 -12.08 -5.81 -8.42
N ARG A 162 -11.32 -5.87 -9.52
CA ARG A 162 -9.88 -6.21 -9.55
C ARG A 162 -9.00 -5.13 -10.16
N SER A 163 -9.59 -4.11 -10.75
CA SER A 163 -8.87 -2.91 -11.15
C SER A 163 -8.77 -1.97 -9.97
N LEU A 164 -7.59 -1.40 -9.78
CA LEU A 164 -7.31 -0.31 -8.85
C LEU A 164 -7.07 1.01 -9.60
N ASP A 165 -7.57 1.17 -10.83
CA ASP A 165 -7.45 2.43 -11.54
C ASP A 165 -8.24 3.54 -10.84
N PRO A 166 -7.62 4.68 -10.46
CA PRO A 166 -8.29 5.76 -9.73
C PRO A 166 -9.58 6.24 -10.38
N ARG A 167 -9.66 6.22 -11.72
CA ARG A 167 -10.81 6.74 -12.49
C ARG A 167 -12.06 5.89 -12.33
N GLN A 168 -11.93 4.69 -11.78
CA GLN A 168 -13.06 3.81 -11.50
C GLN A 168 -13.64 4.01 -10.10
N TYR A 169 -13.13 4.98 -9.35
CA TYR A 169 -13.60 5.26 -8.01
C TYR A 169 -14.07 6.70 -7.91
N ALA A 170 -15.05 6.90 -7.05
CA ALA A 170 -15.51 8.21 -6.63
C ALA A 170 -15.28 8.36 -5.13
N LEU A 171 -14.98 9.58 -4.72
CA LEU A 171 -14.98 9.95 -3.31
C LEU A 171 -16.39 10.38 -2.94
N THR A 172 -16.91 9.83 -1.86
CA THR A 172 -18.18 10.24 -1.26
C THR A 172 -17.92 10.74 0.14
N THR A 173 -18.69 11.72 0.61
CA THR A 173 -18.66 12.11 2.02
C THR A 173 -19.18 10.96 2.89
N SER A 174 -18.67 10.86 4.11
CA SER A 174 -19.11 9.90 5.12
C SER A 174 -20.46 10.26 5.76
N GLU A 175 -21.16 11.26 5.23
CA GLU A 175 -22.51 11.64 5.65
C GLU A 175 -23.42 10.41 5.62
N GLY A 176 -23.71 9.87 6.82
CA GLY A 176 -24.56 8.70 7.01
C GLY A 176 -23.91 7.45 7.59
N ASP A 177 -22.60 7.42 7.88
CA ASP A 177 -21.98 6.28 8.60
C ASP A 177 -21.76 6.55 10.10
N THR A 178 -22.71 7.25 10.72
CA THR A 178 -22.80 7.43 12.16
C THR A 178 -23.52 6.23 12.81
N GLN A 179 -23.14 5.91 14.04
CA GLN A 179 -23.91 4.99 14.90
C GLN A 179 -24.38 5.81 16.09
N GLY A 180 -25.52 6.50 15.92
CA GLY A 180 -25.94 7.56 16.85
C GLY A 180 -25.11 8.83 16.66
N ASP A 181 -24.70 9.47 17.75
CA ASP A 181 -23.95 10.75 17.73
C ASP A 181 -22.43 10.59 17.58
N THR A 182 -21.94 9.36 17.39
CA THR A 182 -20.51 9.07 17.25
C THR A 182 -20.17 8.57 15.84
N PRO A 183 -19.11 9.09 15.20
CA PRO A 183 -18.56 8.50 13.99
C PRO A 183 -18.17 7.04 14.26
N LYS A 184 -18.64 6.07 13.46
CA LYS A 184 -18.34 4.65 13.66
C LYS A 184 -16.84 4.32 13.61
N ARG A 185 -16.03 5.18 13.00
CA ARG A 185 -14.60 4.96 12.78
C ARG A 185 -13.85 6.29 12.90
N ARG A 186 -12.63 6.23 13.43
CA ARG A 186 -11.68 7.35 13.41
C ARG A 186 -11.48 7.79 11.94
N PRO A 187 -11.51 9.10 11.65
CA PRO A 187 -11.22 9.58 10.32
C PRO A 187 -9.74 9.30 9.99
N VAL A 188 -9.50 8.53 8.92
CA VAL A 188 -8.14 8.13 8.48
C VAL A 188 -7.62 9.21 7.55
N ARG A 189 -6.43 9.76 7.75
CA ARG A 189 -5.89 10.88 6.95
C ARG A 189 -5.06 10.40 5.76
N GLY A 190 -5.44 9.27 5.17
CA GLY A 190 -4.87 8.72 3.94
C GLY A 190 -3.34 8.73 3.94
N ARG A 191 -2.76 9.58 3.09
CA ARG A 191 -1.32 9.70 2.88
C ARG A 191 -0.56 10.27 4.08
N GLN A 192 -1.16 11.17 4.86
CA GLN A 192 -0.53 11.67 6.09
C GLN A 192 -0.32 10.55 7.10
N ASP A 193 -1.32 9.68 7.27
CA ASP A 193 -1.20 8.53 8.16
C ASP A 193 -0.22 7.48 7.60
N LEU A 194 -0.10 7.35 6.28
CA LEU A 194 0.92 6.51 5.64
C LEU A 194 2.33 7.02 5.97
N LEU A 195 2.61 8.31 5.75
CA LEU A 195 3.92 8.90 6.01
C LEU A 195 4.28 8.81 7.50
N ALA A 196 3.32 9.05 8.39
CA ALA A 196 3.52 8.88 9.83
C ALA A 196 3.86 7.43 10.19
N MET A 197 3.15 6.46 9.62
CA MET A 197 3.44 5.04 9.81
C MET A 197 4.81 4.65 9.23
N CYS A 198 5.16 5.12 8.03
CA CYS A 198 6.45 4.87 7.41
C CYS A 198 7.60 5.45 8.27
N ARG A 199 7.43 6.65 8.81
CA ARG A 199 8.37 7.25 9.76
C ARG A 199 8.53 6.41 11.02
N GLU A 200 7.43 5.99 11.65
CA GLU A 200 7.46 5.16 12.86
C GLU A 200 8.15 3.81 12.61
N THR A 201 7.79 3.14 11.53
CA THR A 201 8.38 1.84 11.14
C THR A 201 9.86 1.98 10.79
N TYR A 202 10.26 3.02 10.05
CA TYR A 202 11.66 3.33 9.79
C TYR A 202 12.45 3.47 11.08
N ARG A 203 12.04 4.36 11.99
CA ARG A 203 12.73 4.57 13.29
C ARG A 203 12.85 3.28 14.09
N LYS A 204 11.78 2.47 14.09
CA LYS A 204 11.70 1.22 14.85
C LYS A 204 12.52 0.09 14.25
N TYR A 205 12.63 0.00 12.93
CA TYR A 205 13.16 -1.19 12.25
C TYR A 205 14.40 -0.95 11.41
N GLN A 206 14.86 0.30 11.19
CA GLN A 206 16.06 0.59 10.39
C GLN A 206 17.33 -0.15 10.86
N HIS A 207 17.44 -0.39 12.17
CA HIS A 207 18.59 -1.09 12.77
C HIS A 207 18.50 -2.61 12.61
N LEU A 208 17.29 -3.15 12.38
CA LEU A 208 17.04 -4.56 12.09
C LEU A 208 16.97 -4.84 10.60
N SER A 209 16.79 -3.81 9.78
CA SER A 209 16.70 -3.93 8.34
C SER A 209 18.09 -4.01 7.71
N THR A 210 18.26 -4.97 6.81
CA THR A 210 19.39 -5.04 5.87
C THR A 210 19.06 -4.33 4.55
N ALA A 211 17.94 -3.60 4.49
CA ALA A 211 17.66 -2.71 3.37
C ALA A 211 18.77 -1.64 3.24
N PRO A 212 18.88 -1.00 2.07
CA PRO A 212 19.85 0.06 1.83
C PRO A 212 19.84 1.13 2.92
N LYS A 213 21.00 1.74 3.19
CA LYS A 213 21.09 2.80 4.20
C LYS A 213 20.65 4.12 3.58
N LEU A 214 19.35 4.38 3.61
CA LEU A 214 18.79 5.71 3.43
C LEU A 214 18.73 6.42 4.79
N THR A 215 18.72 7.74 4.79
CA THR A 215 18.26 8.54 5.93
C THR A 215 16.73 8.50 6.01
N GLU A 216 16.18 8.90 7.17
CA GLU A 216 14.73 9.01 7.34
C GLU A 216 14.12 9.99 6.32
N GLU A 217 14.82 11.09 6.04
CA GLU A 217 14.38 12.12 5.09
C GLU A 217 14.37 11.59 3.65
N GLU A 218 15.45 10.95 3.20
CA GLU A 218 15.51 10.33 1.87
C GLU A 218 14.40 9.28 1.70
N TYR A 219 14.22 8.41 2.69
CA TYR A 219 13.18 7.39 2.65
C TYR A 219 11.78 7.97 2.50
N LEU A 220 11.43 8.98 3.30
CA LEU A 220 10.13 9.63 3.21
C LEU A 220 9.96 10.40 1.90
N SER A 221 11.01 11.09 1.45
CA SER A 221 11.02 11.83 0.19
C SER A 221 10.74 10.93 -1.02
N LEU A 222 11.28 9.71 -1.05
CA LEU A 222 10.99 8.75 -2.12
C LEU A 222 9.51 8.34 -2.17
N ILE A 223 8.87 8.16 -1.01
CA ILE A 223 7.44 7.84 -0.94
C ILE A 223 6.62 9.04 -1.42
N GLU A 224 6.98 10.24 -1.00
CA GLU A 224 6.31 11.48 -1.42
C GLU A 224 6.45 11.71 -2.93
N ARG A 225 7.64 11.48 -3.52
CA ARG A 225 7.85 11.51 -4.98
C ARG A 225 6.91 10.56 -5.72
N ALA A 226 6.81 9.31 -5.26
CA ALA A 226 5.92 8.34 -5.89
C ALA A 226 4.42 8.73 -5.79
N LEU A 227 4.01 9.34 -4.68
CA LEU A 227 2.65 9.86 -4.49
C LEU A 227 2.37 11.09 -5.36
N ALA A 228 3.32 12.03 -5.44
CA ALA A 228 3.20 13.22 -6.29
C ALA A 228 3.14 12.85 -7.79
N LEU A 229 3.95 11.87 -8.20
CA LEU A 229 3.90 11.31 -9.54
C LEU A 229 2.54 10.65 -9.83
N HIS A 230 1.96 9.95 -8.86
CA HIS A 230 0.60 9.41 -8.99
C HIS A 230 -0.42 10.52 -9.23
N ASP A 231 -0.35 11.60 -8.45
CA ASP A 231 -1.26 12.73 -8.59
C ASP A 231 -1.14 13.38 -9.95
N ALA A 232 0.07 13.62 -10.42
CA ALA A 232 0.29 14.24 -11.72
C ALA A 232 -0.22 13.37 -12.89
N ILE A 233 0.00 12.05 -12.84
CA ILE A 233 -0.47 11.11 -13.89
C ILE A 233 -2.00 11.02 -13.91
N HIS A 234 -2.65 11.13 -12.76
CA HIS A 234 -4.08 10.96 -12.62
C HIS A 234 -4.84 12.28 -12.41
N GLU A 235 -4.15 13.41 -12.53
CA GLU A 235 -4.67 14.78 -12.33
C GLU A 235 -5.37 14.95 -10.96
N LEU A 236 -4.90 14.24 -9.94
CA LEU A 236 -5.45 14.28 -8.59
C LEU A 236 -4.83 15.44 -7.81
N GLY A 237 -5.15 16.68 -8.16
CA GLY A 237 -4.53 17.82 -7.46
C GLY A 237 -4.86 19.24 -7.89
N SER A 238 -5.57 19.49 -9.00
CA SER A 238 -5.79 20.88 -9.46
C SER A 238 -6.92 21.64 -8.76
N ASP A 239 -7.87 20.94 -8.11
CA ASP A 239 -9.08 21.57 -7.53
C ASP A 239 -9.22 21.43 -6.01
N ARG A 240 -8.28 20.76 -5.35
CA ARG A 240 -8.31 20.58 -3.88
C ARG A 240 -7.45 21.65 -3.22
N GLY A 241 -7.94 22.89 -3.31
CA GLY A 241 -7.31 24.06 -2.72
C GLY A 241 -6.87 23.80 -1.29
N GLU A 242 -5.69 24.33 -0.94
CA GLU A 242 -5.20 24.44 0.41
C GLU A 242 -6.31 24.99 1.31
N GLY A 243 -6.87 24.13 2.17
CA GLY A 243 -7.88 24.46 3.16
C GLY A 243 -7.40 24.07 4.54
#